data_AF-A0A224Y2F6-F1
#
_entry.id   AF-A0A224Y2F6-F1
#
_cell.length_a   1.000
_cell.length_b   1.000
_cell.length_c   1.000
_cell.angle_alpha   90.00
_cell.angle_beta   90.00
_cell.angle_gamma   90.00
#
_symmetry.space_group_name_H-M   'P 1'
#
loop_
_entity.id
_entity.type
_entity.pdbx_description
1 polymer ?
#
loop_
_entity_poly.entity_id
_entity_poly.type
_entity_poly.pdbx_seq_one_letter_code
_entity_poly.pdbx_strand_id
1 'polypeptide(L)'
;MTMLLVGHIAGKSKCPTTPTCNTPRQPFYRNLSHRNVSLYYIYNETSCLCEDVLIEECHNTFDTRFSCVSQCETGQGAPLCVGDPVNAVNNSDITSTTISTVGSRDDSQGDGNYSSESYYFELEVPFEAYFYNATSMECEEYFAYEMPNRSAVTNFFFSDIFCEYECKGFNISNINGSEAKLHFQRP
;
A
#
# COMPACT_ATOMS: atom_id res chain seq x y z
N MET A 1 31.84 29.28 42.97
CA MET A 1 31.69 27.92 42.41
C MET A 1 30.21 27.69 42.17
N THR A 2 29.76 27.93 40.94
CA THR A 2 28.36 27.76 40.55
C THR A 2 28.30 26.50 39.70
N MET A 3 27.75 25.42 40.27
CA MET A 3 27.52 24.15 39.56
C MET A 3 26.40 24.36 38.53
N LEU A 4 26.75 24.34 37.25
CA LEU A 4 25.79 24.25 36.14
C LEU A 4 25.37 22.78 35.98
N LEU A 5 24.15 22.47 36.41
CA LEU A 5 23.48 21.21 36.09
C LEU A 5 23.04 21.27 34.61
N VAL A 6 23.80 20.60 33.74
CA VAL A 6 23.39 20.34 32.37
C VAL A 6 22.37 19.21 32.39
N GLY A 7 21.08 19.57 32.42
CA GLY A 7 19.99 18.63 32.23
C GLY A 7 20.11 17.95 30.87
N HIS A 8 20.29 16.64 30.87
CA HIS A 8 20.18 15.82 29.66
C HIS A 8 18.70 15.74 29.30
N ILE A 9 18.31 16.48 28.26
CA ILE A 9 17.07 16.22 27.54
C ILE A 9 17.14 14.79 26.99
N ALA A 10 16.32 13.90 27.57
CA ALA A 10 16.15 12.55 27.07
C ALA A 10 15.71 12.63 25.60
N GLY A 11 16.61 12.25 24.69
CA GLY A 11 16.31 12.17 23.27
C GLY A 11 15.15 11.20 23.08
N LYS A 12 14.10 11.65 22.36
CA LYS A 12 13.09 10.74 21.81
C LYS A 12 13.84 9.63 21.09
N SER A 13 13.63 8.38 21.51
CA SER A 13 14.22 7.21 20.88
C SER A 13 13.89 7.24 19.40
N LYS A 14 14.90 7.55 18.57
CA LYS A 14 14.80 7.38 17.11
C LYS A 14 14.63 5.89 16.87
N CYS A 15 13.58 5.55 16.17
CA CYS A 15 13.27 4.19 15.76
C CYS A 15 14.45 3.63 14.93
N PRO A 16 14.65 2.30 14.90
CA PRO A 16 15.70 1.71 14.09
C PRO A 16 15.62 2.25 12.66
N THR A 17 16.71 2.83 12.16
CA THR A 17 16.74 3.47 10.83
C THR A 17 16.76 2.47 9.68
N THR A 18 16.97 1.18 9.96
CA THR A 18 17.04 0.15 8.92
C THR A 18 16.38 -1.13 9.44
N PRO A 19 15.34 -1.64 8.77
CA PRO A 19 14.74 -2.91 9.13
C PRO A 19 15.73 -4.08 8.88
N THR A 20 15.45 -5.19 9.54
CA THR A 20 16.16 -6.46 9.49
C THR A 20 15.21 -7.55 9.01
N CYS A 21 15.70 -8.77 8.77
CA CYS A 21 14.87 -9.89 8.34
C CYS A 21 14.50 -10.80 9.50
N ASN A 22 13.90 -10.21 10.54
CA ASN A 22 13.37 -10.91 11.71
C ASN A 22 11.90 -10.54 11.89
N THR A 23 11.06 -11.48 12.32
CA THR A 23 9.65 -11.20 12.55
C THR A 23 9.47 -10.28 13.75
N PRO A 24 8.74 -9.15 13.61
CA PRO A 24 8.43 -8.30 14.75
C PRO A 24 7.71 -9.08 15.85
N ARG A 25 8.03 -8.76 17.10
CA ARG A 25 7.33 -9.37 18.24
C ARG A 25 5.93 -8.78 18.36
N GLN A 26 4.96 -9.66 18.56
CA GLN A 26 3.60 -9.26 18.94
C GLN A 26 3.56 -8.66 20.36
N PRO A 27 2.57 -7.81 20.67
CA PRO A 27 1.50 -7.34 19.76
C PRO A 27 2.01 -6.31 18.75
N PHE A 28 1.44 -6.31 17.54
CA PHE A 28 1.79 -5.35 16.48
C PHE A 28 1.29 -3.93 16.75
N TYR A 29 0.21 -3.80 17.51
CA TYR A 29 -0.29 -2.51 17.96
C TYR A 29 -0.96 -2.67 19.31
N ARG A 30 -1.03 -1.59 20.08
CA ARG A 30 -1.75 -1.56 21.37
C ARG A 30 -3.15 -1.00 21.20
N ASN A 31 -3.33 -0.06 20.28
CA ASN A 31 -4.59 0.61 20.04
C ASN A 31 -4.71 1.03 18.58
N LEU A 32 -5.76 0.56 17.90
CA LEU A 32 -6.05 0.88 16.51
C LEU A 32 -6.32 2.38 16.28
N SER A 33 -6.71 3.12 17.31
CA SER A 33 -6.94 4.57 17.21
C SER A 33 -5.65 5.39 17.23
N HIS A 34 -4.49 4.76 17.42
CA HIS A 34 -3.22 5.48 17.36
C HIS A 34 -2.86 5.85 15.92
N ARG A 35 -2.40 7.09 15.71
CA ARG A 35 -2.04 7.61 14.38
C ARG A 35 -0.79 6.98 13.78
N ASN A 36 -0.02 6.23 14.55
CA ASN A 36 1.19 5.55 14.10
C ASN A 36 0.93 4.09 13.71
N VAL A 37 -0.33 3.65 13.59
CA VAL A 37 -0.67 2.31 13.11
C VAL A 37 -0.98 2.41 11.63
N SER A 38 -0.20 1.71 10.80
CA SER A 38 -0.41 1.67 9.35
C SER A 38 -0.10 0.28 8.80
N LEU A 39 -0.39 0.08 7.51
CA LEU A 39 -0.03 -1.13 6.80
C LEU A 39 1.45 -1.07 6.41
N TYR A 40 2.21 -2.06 6.85
CA TYR A 40 3.62 -2.20 6.51
C TYR A 40 3.95 -3.64 6.17
N TYR A 41 5.03 -3.85 5.41
CA TYR A 41 5.57 -5.17 5.17
C TYR A 41 6.44 -5.63 6.35
N ILE A 42 6.34 -6.90 6.72
CA ILE A 42 7.24 -7.58 7.65
C ILE A 42 7.83 -8.80 6.98
N TYR A 43 9.03 -9.20 7.39
CA TYR A 43 9.54 -10.53 7.06
C TYR A 43 9.05 -11.54 8.10
N ASN A 44 8.31 -12.54 7.65
CA ASN A 44 7.86 -13.66 8.46
C ASN A 44 8.88 -14.80 8.38
N GLU A 45 9.61 -15.05 9.46
CA GLU A 45 10.64 -16.09 9.55
C GLU A 45 10.06 -17.51 9.44
N THR A 46 8.77 -17.68 9.75
CA THR A 46 8.11 -18.99 9.67
C THR A 46 7.75 -19.34 8.23
N SER A 47 7.18 -18.40 7.49
CA SER A 47 6.85 -18.60 6.06
C SER A 47 8.03 -18.33 5.14
N CYS A 48 9.05 -17.62 5.64
CA CYS A 48 10.15 -17.04 4.87
C CYS A 48 9.67 -16.07 3.78
N LEU A 49 8.52 -15.43 3.99
CA LEU A 49 7.89 -14.50 3.07
C LEU A 49 7.75 -13.11 3.71
N CYS A 50 7.74 -12.10 2.86
CA CYS A 50 7.27 -10.77 3.16
C CYS A 50 5.74 -10.73 3.11
N GLU A 51 5.13 -10.28 4.20
CA GLU A 51 3.69 -10.22 4.43
C GLU A 51 3.33 -8.81 4.90
N ASP A 52 2.19 -8.27 4.45
CA ASP A 52 1.67 -7.01 4.94
C ASP A 52 0.89 -7.20 6.24
N VAL A 53 1.10 -6.32 7.21
CA VAL A 53 0.41 -6.35 8.50
C VAL A 53 0.09 -4.95 8.97
N LEU A 54 -1.00 -4.83 9.73
CA LEU A 54 -1.31 -3.61 10.45
C LEU A 54 -0.46 -3.55 11.73
N ILE A 55 0.44 -2.56 11.83
CA ILE A 55 1.46 -2.51 12.87
C ILE A 55 1.82 -1.05 13.23
N GLU A 56 2.17 -0.82 14.49
CA GLU A 56 2.68 0.48 14.95
C GLU A 56 4.04 0.77 14.29
N GLU A 57 4.32 2.05 14.01
CA GLU A 57 5.64 2.52 13.61
C GLU A 57 6.71 2.06 14.62
N CYS A 58 7.97 2.01 14.18
CA CYS A 58 9.15 1.66 14.99
C CYS A 58 9.31 0.18 15.31
N HIS A 59 8.51 -0.67 14.67
CA HIS A 59 8.76 -2.09 14.55
C HIS A 59 9.76 -2.37 13.41
N ASN A 60 10.10 -3.65 13.26
CA ASN A 60 10.99 -4.13 12.21
C ASN A 60 10.21 -4.29 10.88
N THR A 61 9.92 -3.16 10.24
CA THR A 61 8.97 -3.06 9.11
C THR A 61 9.59 -2.42 7.87
N PHE A 62 8.97 -2.68 6.74
CA PHE A 62 9.35 -2.20 5.42
C PHE A 62 8.19 -1.41 4.81
N ASP A 63 8.51 -0.28 4.15
CA ASP A 63 7.50 0.61 3.57
C ASP A 63 6.88 0.07 2.28
N THR A 64 7.62 -0.76 1.54
CA THR A 64 7.16 -1.35 0.28
C THR A 64 7.46 -2.83 0.22
N ARG A 65 6.66 -3.57 -0.57
CA ARG A 65 6.90 -4.98 -0.86
C ARG A 65 8.32 -5.20 -1.36
N PHE A 66 8.73 -4.41 -2.36
CA PHE A 66 10.06 -4.52 -2.97
C PHE A 66 11.19 -4.39 -1.94
N SER A 67 11.10 -3.42 -1.03
CA SER A 67 12.15 -3.20 -0.02
C SER A 67 12.31 -4.40 0.91
N CYS A 68 11.21 -5.05 1.30
CA CYS A 68 11.26 -6.29 2.09
C CYS A 68 11.84 -7.45 1.29
N VAL A 69 11.30 -7.73 0.09
CA VAL A 69 11.68 -8.92 -0.68
C VAL A 69 13.12 -8.85 -1.19
N SER A 70 13.62 -7.64 -1.49
CA SER A 70 15.00 -7.42 -1.95
C SER A 70 15.99 -7.52 -0.79
N GLN A 71 15.68 -6.93 0.37
CA GLN A 71 16.57 -6.98 1.52
C GLN A 71 16.61 -8.38 2.17
N CYS A 72 15.46 -9.04 2.27
CA CYS A 72 15.36 -10.39 2.83
C CYS A 72 15.46 -11.49 1.78
N GLU A 73 15.68 -11.09 0.53
CA GLU A 73 15.88 -11.96 -0.62
C GLU A 73 14.85 -13.09 -0.69
N THR A 74 13.56 -12.81 -0.48
CA THR A 74 12.52 -13.86 -0.41
C THR A 74 12.21 -14.47 -1.78
N GLY A 75 12.55 -13.76 -2.86
CA GLY A 75 12.25 -14.16 -4.22
C GLY A 75 10.79 -13.94 -4.63
N GLN A 76 9.96 -13.32 -3.78
CA GLN A 76 8.59 -12.96 -4.14
C GLN A 76 8.56 -11.88 -5.22
N GLY A 77 7.69 -12.07 -6.21
CA GLY A 77 7.31 -11.04 -7.17
C GLY A 77 6.16 -10.16 -6.66
N ALA A 78 5.67 -9.30 -7.55
CA ALA A 78 4.54 -8.40 -7.32
C ALA A 78 3.46 -8.67 -8.39
N PRO A 79 2.65 -9.72 -8.22
CA PRO A 79 1.74 -10.20 -9.25
C PRO A 79 0.63 -9.18 -9.59
N LEU A 80 0.28 -8.29 -8.65
CA LEU A 80 -0.66 -7.19 -8.87
C LEU A 80 -0.09 -6.06 -9.74
N CYS A 81 1.20 -6.10 -10.08
CA CYS A 81 1.88 -5.03 -10.81
C CYS A 81 2.22 -5.45 -12.25
N VAL A 82 1.74 -6.62 -12.69
CA VAL A 82 2.07 -7.24 -13.97
C VAL A 82 0.93 -7.09 -14.97
N GLY A 83 1.29 -6.71 -16.19
CA GLY A 83 0.36 -6.60 -17.32
C GLY A 83 -0.12 -5.17 -17.56
N ASP A 84 -0.98 -5.02 -18.55
CA ASP A 84 -1.57 -3.73 -18.93
C ASP A 84 -2.68 -3.31 -17.94
N PRO A 85 -2.98 -1.99 -17.83
CA PRO A 85 -4.13 -1.51 -17.08
C PRO A 85 -5.43 -2.14 -17.61
N VAL A 86 -6.26 -2.63 -16.70
CA VAL A 86 -7.57 -3.20 -17.06
C VAL A 86 -8.63 -2.12 -17.16
N ASN A 87 -9.58 -2.30 -18.07
CA ASN A 87 -10.68 -1.37 -18.32
C ASN A 87 -10.28 0.07 -18.69
N ALA A 88 -9.06 0.26 -19.23
CA ALA A 88 -8.59 1.57 -19.65
C ALA A 88 -9.46 2.20 -20.75
N VAL A 89 -9.70 3.50 -20.64
CA VAL A 89 -10.47 4.28 -21.61
C VAL A 89 -9.56 4.87 -22.68
N ASN A 90 -9.93 4.68 -23.95
CA ASN A 90 -9.29 5.40 -25.05
C ASN A 90 -9.79 6.85 -25.04
N ASN A 91 -8.87 7.81 -24.91
CA ASN A 91 -9.13 9.23 -24.66
C ASN A 91 -9.80 10.00 -25.84
N SER A 92 -10.68 9.38 -26.63
CA SER A 92 -11.35 10.01 -27.76
C SER A 92 -12.64 10.75 -27.41
N ASP A 93 -13.25 10.50 -26.24
CA ASP A 93 -14.59 11.03 -25.90
C ASP A 93 -14.69 11.80 -24.58
N ILE A 94 -13.58 12.23 -23.96
CA ILE A 94 -13.65 13.06 -22.74
C ILE A 94 -13.88 14.54 -23.12
N THR A 95 -15.06 14.85 -23.67
CA THR A 95 -15.56 16.23 -23.66
C THR A 95 -16.12 16.55 -22.28
N SER A 96 -15.35 17.34 -21.52
CA SER A 96 -15.76 18.14 -20.35
C SER A 96 -17.13 17.85 -19.76
N THR A 97 -17.20 16.93 -18.81
CA THR A 97 -18.20 17.06 -17.74
C THR A 97 -17.45 17.50 -16.49
N THR A 98 -17.34 18.81 -16.32
CA THR A 98 -16.90 19.44 -15.07
C THR A 98 -17.75 18.89 -13.94
N ILE A 99 -17.14 18.05 -13.09
CA ILE A 99 -17.72 17.64 -11.82
C ILE A 99 -17.99 18.94 -11.04
N SER A 100 -19.27 19.31 -10.95
CA SER A 100 -19.69 20.31 -9.99
C SER A 100 -19.50 19.68 -8.62
N THR A 101 -18.46 20.11 -7.92
CA THR A 101 -18.31 19.96 -6.47
C THR A 101 -19.55 20.54 -5.82
N VAL A 102 -20.56 19.69 -5.57
CA VAL A 102 -21.71 20.07 -4.75
C VAL A 102 -21.20 20.16 -3.32
N GLY A 103 -21.25 21.40 -2.82
CA GLY A 103 -20.55 21.85 -1.63
C GLY A 103 -20.94 21.14 -0.33
N SER A 104 -20.03 21.32 0.62
CA SER A 104 -20.20 21.13 2.05
C SER A 104 -21.61 21.50 2.51
N ARG A 105 -22.34 20.53 3.07
CA ARG A 105 -23.51 20.80 3.90
C ARG A 105 -23.16 20.45 5.34
N ASP A 106 -23.40 21.43 6.20
CA ASP A 106 -23.21 21.42 7.65
C ASP A 106 -23.71 20.14 8.32
N ASP A 107 -22.86 19.61 9.20
CA ASP A 107 -23.21 18.62 10.20
C ASP A 107 -24.23 19.20 11.19
N SER A 108 -25.47 18.70 11.20
CA SER A 108 -26.30 18.67 12.41
C SER A 108 -27.46 17.69 12.28
N GLN A 109 -27.64 16.91 13.35
CA GLN A 109 -28.64 15.87 13.61
C GLN A 109 -28.42 14.49 12.97
N GLY A 110 -27.87 13.59 13.79
CA GLY A 110 -28.01 12.17 13.59
C GLY A 110 -29.42 11.69 13.90
N ASP A 111 -29.93 10.80 13.06
CA ASP A 111 -30.71 9.66 13.49
C ASP A 111 -30.06 8.38 12.96
N GLY A 112 -30.09 7.34 13.78
CA GLY A 112 -29.47 6.06 13.48
C GLY A 112 -30.38 5.26 12.56
N ASN A 113 -30.20 5.42 11.26
CA ASN A 113 -30.69 4.46 10.28
C ASN A 113 -29.67 4.32 9.15
N TYR A 114 -28.57 3.61 9.43
CA TYR A 114 -27.56 3.26 8.43
C TYR A 114 -28.13 2.14 7.55
N SER A 115 -29.08 2.51 6.68
CA SER A 115 -29.36 1.74 5.48
C SER A 115 -28.09 1.81 4.66
N SER A 116 -27.43 0.66 4.44
CA SER A 116 -26.35 0.56 3.46
C SER A 116 -26.98 0.73 2.08
N GLU A 117 -27.28 1.98 1.71
CA GLU A 117 -27.59 2.30 0.33
C GLU A 117 -26.30 2.04 -0.44
N SER A 118 -26.29 0.86 -1.06
CA SER A 118 -25.37 0.46 -2.11
C SER A 118 -25.29 1.59 -3.11
N TYR A 119 -24.25 2.40 -2.99
CA TYR A 119 -23.93 3.47 -3.93
C TYR A 119 -23.53 2.77 -5.24
N TYR A 120 -24.53 2.46 -6.06
CA TYR A 120 -24.32 2.09 -7.45
C TYR A 120 -23.74 3.32 -8.13
N PHE A 121 -22.41 3.38 -8.18
CA PHE A 121 -21.68 4.29 -9.04
C PHE A 121 -22.22 4.03 -10.46
N GLU A 122 -22.87 5.03 -11.06
CA GLU A 122 -23.34 4.92 -12.44
C GLU A 122 -22.15 4.50 -13.30
N LEU A 123 -22.24 3.29 -13.86
CA LEU A 123 -21.20 2.54 -14.59
C LEU A 123 -20.68 3.24 -15.87
N GLU A 124 -21.09 4.49 -16.12
CA GLU A 124 -20.79 5.24 -17.33
C GLU A 124 -19.82 6.40 -17.12
N VAL A 125 -19.45 6.71 -15.87
CA VAL A 125 -18.48 7.78 -15.59
C VAL A 125 -17.09 7.18 -15.40
N PRO A 126 -16.12 7.51 -16.27
CA PRO A 126 -14.76 7.08 -16.05
C PRO A 126 -14.20 7.71 -14.78
N PHE A 127 -13.44 6.94 -14.02
CA PHE A 127 -12.80 7.42 -12.80
C PHE A 127 -11.30 7.21 -12.88
N GLU A 128 -10.56 8.02 -12.11
CA GLU A 128 -9.11 7.96 -12.02
C GLU A 128 -8.67 6.67 -11.32
N ALA A 129 -7.71 5.98 -11.93
CA ALA A 129 -7.10 4.77 -11.43
C ALA A 129 -5.60 4.77 -11.75
N TYR A 130 -4.88 3.82 -11.18
CA TYR A 130 -3.43 3.69 -11.32
C TYR A 130 -3.07 2.28 -11.76
N PHE A 131 -2.03 2.16 -12.56
CA PHE A 131 -1.38 0.88 -12.87
C PHE A 131 0.13 1.06 -12.74
N TYR A 132 0.83 -0.05 -12.47
CA TYR A 132 2.27 -0.02 -12.42
C TYR A 132 2.88 -0.26 -13.79
N ASN A 133 3.62 0.71 -14.31
CA ASN A 133 4.40 0.54 -15.51
C ASN A 133 5.81 0.08 -15.14
N ALA A 134 6.08 -1.22 -15.25
CA ALA A 134 7.37 -1.81 -14.90
C ALA A 134 8.54 -1.36 -15.81
N THR A 135 8.24 -0.71 -16.94
CA THR A 135 9.25 -0.16 -17.87
C THR A 135 9.74 1.20 -17.38
N SER A 136 8.82 2.11 -17.02
CA SER A 136 9.14 3.41 -16.41
C SER A 136 9.48 3.28 -14.92
N MET A 137 9.07 2.17 -14.30
CA MET A 137 9.15 1.88 -12.87
C MET A 137 8.27 2.79 -12.01
N GLU A 138 7.19 3.31 -12.57
CA GLU A 138 6.29 4.28 -11.94
C GLU A 138 4.84 3.78 -11.90
N CYS A 139 4.09 4.30 -10.93
CA CYS A 139 2.63 4.18 -10.90
C CYS A 139 2.05 5.28 -11.78
N GLU A 140 1.45 4.89 -12.90
CA GLU A 140 0.91 5.81 -13.89
C GLU A 140 -0.61 5.90 -13.74
N GLU A 141 -1.11 7.13 -13.81
CA GLU A 141 -2.54 7.44 -13.79
C GLU A 141 -3.19 7.09 -15.13
N TYR A 142 -4.41 6.59 -15.09
CA TYR A 142 -5.27 6.41 -16.25
C TYR A 142 -6.75 6.51 -15.84
N PHE A 143 -7.63 6.62 -16.82
CA PHE A 143 -9.07 6.54 -16.60
C PHE A 143 -9.57 5.11 -16.86
N ALA A 144 -10.35 4.58 -15.93
CA ALA A 144 -10.98 3.27 -16.03
C ALA A 144 -12.51 3.37 -16.07
N TYR A 145 -13.14 2.46 -16.81
CA TYR A 145 -14.56 2.13 -16.63
C TYR A 145 -14.71 0.94 -15.69
N GLU A 146 -15.65 1.00 -14.76
CA GLU A 146 -15.96 -0.08 -13.84
C GLU A 146 -14.79 -0.55 -12.95
N MET A 147 -15.09 -1.19 -11.83
CA MET A 147 -14.06 -1.85 -11.03
C MET A 147 -13.80 -3.26 -11.58
N PRO A 148 -12.53 -3.68 -11.76
CA PRO A 148 -12.25 -5.06 -12.10
C PRO A 148 -12.72 -5.99 -10.97
N ASN A 149 -12.94 -7.26 -11.31
CA ASN A 149 -13.30 -8.27 -10.32
C ASN A 149 -12.22 -8.32 -9.22
N ARG A 150 -12.62 -8.08 -7.97
CA ARG A 150 -11.72 -8.05 -6.80
C ARG A 150 -10.97 -9.37 -6.56
N SER A 151 -11.46 -10.49 -7.10
CA SER A 151 -10.78 -11.78 -7.01
C SER A 151 -9.76 -12.02 -8.13
N ALA A 152 -9.73 -11.16 -9.15
CA ALA A 152 -8.74 -11.23 -10.21
C ALA A 152 -7.45 -10.51 -9.78
N VAL A 153 -6.31 -11.11 -10.10
CA VAL A 153 -5.01 -10.46 -9.98
C VAL A 153 -4.83 -9.59 -11.21
N THR A 154 -4.95 -8.28 -11.06
CA THR A 154 -4.90 -7.31 -12.16
C THR A 154 -4.00 -6.13 -11.80
N ASN A 155 -3.37 -5.53 -12.80
CA ASN A 155 -2.63 -4.28 -12.67
C ASN A 155 -3.58 -3.07 -12.59
N PHE A 156 -4.27 -2.96 -11.45
CA PHE A 156 -5.25 -1.94 -11.17
C PHE A 156 -5.18 -1.54 -9.70
N PHE A 157 -5.08 -0.25 -9.46
CA PHE A 157 -5.09 0.34 -8.13
C PHE A 157 -6.02 1.56 -8.12
N PHE A 158 -6.82 1.67 -7.07
CA PHE A 158 -7.67 2.85 -6.88
C PHE A 158 -6.88 4.06 -6.34
N SER A 159 -5.66 3.83 -5.85
CA SER A 159 -4.81 4.89 -5.28
C SER A 159 -3.35 4.64 -5.63
N ASP A 160 -2.68 5.73 -5.95
CA ASP A 160 -1.23 5.86 -6.12
C ASP A 160 -0.45 5.25 -4.95
N ILE A 161 -0.83 5.54 -3.71
CA ILE A 161 -0.15 5.07 -2.49
C ILE A 161 -0.15 3.54 -2.43
N PHE A 162 -1.28 2.89 -2.75
CA PHE A 162 -1.35 1.43 -2.75
C PHE A 162 -0.60 0.81 -3.94
N CYS A 163 -0.61 1.47 -5.10
CA CYS A 163 0.23 1.06 -6.22
C CYS A 163 1.71 1.12 -5.82
N GLU A 164 2.17 2.22 -5.21
CA GLU A 164 3.55 2.36 -4.77
C GLU A 164 3.91 1.33 -3.68
N TYR A 165 3.03 1.14 -2.71
CA TYR A 165 3.19 0.18 -1.62
C TYR A 165 3.48 -1.24 -2.12
N GLU A 166 2.74 -1.68 -3.14
CA GLU A 166 2.88 -3.01 -3.74
C GLU A 166 4.02 -3.09 -4.77
N CYS A 167 4.18 -2.05 -5.60
CA CYS A 167 4.92 -2.17 -6.86
C CYS A 167 6.23 -1.38 -6.91
N LYS A 168 6.41 -0.34 -6.09
CA LYS A 168 7.53 0.58 -6.21
C LYS A 168 8.87 -0.13 -6.00
N GLY A 169 9.72 -0.06 -7.02
CA GLY A 169 11.06 -0.66 -7.05
C GLY A 169 11.16 -1.97 -7.83
N PHE A 170 10.03 -2.60 -8.15
CA PHE A 170 10.02 -3.70 -9.12
C PHE A 170 10.30 -3.19 -10.54
N ASN A 171 10.79 -4.07 -11.41
CA ASN A 171 10.98 -3.80 -12.83
C ASN A 171 10.78 -5.10 -13.62
N ILE A 172 10.84 -5.02 -14.95
CA ILE A 172 10.60 -6.16 -15.84
C ILE A 172 11.41 -7.42 -15.46
N SER A 173 12.62 -7.26 -14.90
CA SER A 173 13.50 -8.39 -14.57
C SER A 173 13.16 -9.11 -13.27
N ASN A 174 12.45 -8.47 -12.34
CA ASN A 174 12.21 -9.03 -10.99
C ASN A 174 10.72 -9.08 -10.59
N ILE A 175 9.82 -8.46 -11.36
CA ILE A 175 8.40 -8.32 -11.02
C ILE A 175 7.66 -9.67 -10.93
N ASN A 176 8.12 -10.68 -11.67
CA ASN A 176 7.58 -12.04 -11.62
C ASN A 176 8.15 -12.88 -10.45
N GLY A 177 9.10 -12.33 -9.69
CA GLY A 177 9.82 -13.07 -8.65
C GLY A 177 10.78 -14.11 -9.23
N SER A 178 11.30 -14.96 -8.36
CA SER A 178 12.21 -16.05 -8.72
C SER A 178 11.75 -17.35 -8.06
N GLU A 179 11.52 -18.38 -8.87
CA GLU A 179 11.16 -19.74 -8.42
C GLU A 179 12.23 -20.36 -7.48
N ALA A 180 13.45 -19.84 -7.51
CA ALA A 180 14.63 -20.44 -6.88
C ALA A 180 14.57 -20.51 -5.34
N LYS A 181 13.68 -19.80 -4.65
CA LYS A 181 13.56 -19.86 -3.17
C LYS A 181 12.23 -20.43 -2.65
N LEU A 182 11.18 -20.48 -3.46
CA LEU A 182 9.91 -21.11 -3.06
C LEU A 182 10.05 -22.63 -2.85
N HIS A 183 11.06 -23.26 -3.45
CA HIS A 183 11.30 -24.70 -3.38
C HIS A 183 12.36 -25.16 -2.35
N PHE A 184 13.15 -24.26 -1.77
CA PHE A 184 14.24 -24.65 -0.86
C PHE A 184 13.82 -24.74 0.63
N GLN A 185 12.56 -24.43 0.96
CA GLN A 185 12.12 -24.26 2.34
C GLN A 185 10.78 -24.97 2.67
N ARG A 186 10.52 -26.12 2.05
CA ARG A 186 9.62 -27.11 2.66
C ARG A 186 10.47 -28.12 3.45
N PRO A 187 10.27 -28.28 4.78
CA PRO A 187 10.90 -29.36 5.52
C PRO A 187 10.52 -30.74 4.98
#